data_AF-A0A1J5MR48-F1
#
_entry.id   AF-A0A1J5MR48-F1
#
_cell.length_a   1.000
_cell.length_b   1.000
_cell.length_c   1.000
_cell.angle_alpha   90.00
_cell.angle_beta   90.00
_cell.angle_gamma   90.00
#
_symmetry.space_group_name_H-M   'P 1'
#
loop_
_entity.id
_entity.type
_entity.pdbx_description
1 polymer ?
#
loop_
_entity_poly.entity_id
_entity_poly.type
_entity_poly.pdbx_seq_one_letter_code
_entity_poly.pdbx_strand_id
1 'polypeptide(L)'
;MSTERQVNLTKVIWRDVLSHLWLVLLVASVLGSAIAVIYSAHQNRLLIGHWEELREERDKLKLEARHLLLEEMALAEHSRIEELATQKLGMKRPATEKEIAVSSK
;
A
#
# COMPACT_ATOMS: atom_id res chain seq x y z
N MET A 1 -51.78 -31.46 -52.90
CA MET A 1 -50.42 -30.90 -53.08
C MET A 1 -50.19 -29.87 -51.99
N SER A 2 -49.66 -30.30 -50.85
CA SER A 2 -49.38 -29.45 -49.69
C SER A 2 -47.96 -28.89 -49.81
N THR A 3 -47.86 -27.63 -50.23
CA THR A 3 -46.58 -26.92 -50.38
C THR A 3 -46.02 -26.55 -49.02
N GLU A 4 -44.93 -27.19 -48.61
CA GLU A 4 -44.18 -26.80 -47.41
C GLU A 4 -43.62 -25.39 -47.57
N ARG A 5 -44.09 -24.48 -46.72
CA ARG A 5 -43.56 -23.12 -46.62
C ARG A 5 -42.26 -23.20 -45.82
N GLN A 6 -41.11 -23.33 -46.49
CA GLN A 6 -39.80 -23.15 -45.87
C GLN A 6 -39.66 -21.70 -45.40
N VAL A 7 -40.08 -21.44 -44.17
CA VAL A 7 -39.83 -20.17 -43.50
C VAL A 7 -38.37 -20.20 -43.05
N ASN A 8 -37.52 -19.39 -43.68
CA ASN A 8 -36.13 -19.24 -43.26
C ASN A 8 -36.08 -18.51 -41.91
N LEU A 9 -36.18 -19.27 -40.82
CA LEU A 9 -36.22 -18.79 -39.44
C LEU A 9 -35.03 -17.87 -39.11
N THR A 10 -33.84 -18.24 -39.58
CA THR A 10 -32.61 -17.44 -39.42
C THR A 10 -32.76 -16.03 -40.00
N LYS A 11 -33.44 -15.91 -41.15
CA LYS A 11 -33.66 -14.62 -41.84
C LYS A 11 -34.76 -13.79 -41.15
N VAL A 12 -35.75 -14.45 -40.56
CA VAL A 12 -36.80 -13.79 -39.78
C VAL A 12 -36.20 -13.21 -38.49
N ILE A 13 -35.40 -13.99 -37.77
CA ILE A 13 -34.69 -13.53 -36.56
C ILE A 13 -33.77 -12.36 -36.91
N TRP A 14 -32.99 -12.46 -37.99
CA TRP A 14 -32.13 -11.36 -38.42
C TRP A 14 -32.89 -10.06 -38.72
N ARG A 15 -34.05 -10.17 -39.36
CA ARG A 15 -34.89 -9.02 -39.67
C ARG A 15 -35.52 -8.40 -38.41
N ASP A 16 -35.87 -9.22 -37.44
CA ASP A 16 -36.47 -8.79 -36.17
C ASP A 16 -35.43 -8.14 -35.23
N VAL A 17 -34.20 -8.67 -35.24
CA VAL A 17 -33.04 -8.04 -34.58
C VAL A 17 -32.72 -6.69 -35.20
N LEU A 18 -32.82 -6.57 -36.53
CA LEU A 18 -32.57 -5.31 -37.24
C LEU A 18 -33.71 -4.30 -37.10
N SER A 19 -34.96 -4.73 -36.86
CA SER A 19 -36.06 -3.81 -36.56
C SER A 19 -36.01 -3.28 -35.13
N HIS A 20 -35.44 -4.04 -34.19
CA HIS A 20 -35.30 -3.66 -32.79
C HIS A 20 -33.87 -3.20 -32.44
N LEU A 21 -33.24 -2.43 -33.32
CA LEU A 21 -31.88 -1.88 -33.17
C LEU A 21 -31.63 -1.21 -31.81
N TRP A 22 -32.61 -0.50 -31.27
CA TRP A 22 -32.50 0.16 -29.96
C TRP A 22 -32.27 -0.83 -28.81
N LEU A 23 -32.97 -1.96 -28.79
CA LEU A 23 -32.80 -3.00 -27.77
C LEU A 23 -31.41 -3.66 -27.90
N VAL A 24 -31.00 -3.95 -29.14
CA VAL A 24 -29.68 -4.54 -29.42
C VAL A 24 -28.56 -3.61 -28.95
N LEU A 25 -28.66 -2.31 -29.23
CA LEU A 25 -27.71 -1.31 -28.76
C LEU A 25 -27.66 -1.21 -27.24
N LEU A 26 -28.81 -1.28 -26.57
CA LEU A 26 -28.89 -1.20 -25.11
C LEU A 26 -28.21 -2.44 -24.48
N VAL A 27 -28.48 -3.63 -25.00
CA VAL A 27 -27.80 -4.87 -24.57
C VAL A 27 -26.29 -4.77 -24.81
N ALA A 28 -25.87 -4.32 -25.99
CA ALA A 28 -24.46 -4.14 -26.31
C ALA A 28 -23.78 -3.12 -25.39
N SER A 29 -24.46 -2.02 -25.04
CA SER A 29 -23.97 -1.00 -24.13
C SER A 29 -23.77 -1.55 -22.72
N VAL A 30 -24.73 -2.34 -22.21
CA VAL A 30 -24.62 -2.99 -20.89
C VAL A 30 -23.48 -4.01 -20.87
N LEU A 31 -23.34 -4.83 -21.91
CA LEU A 31 -22.22 -5.76 -22.04
C LEU A 31 -20.87 -5.03 -22.10
N GLY A 32 -20.80 -3.95 -22.88
CA GLY A 32 -19.61 -3.09 -22.93
C GLY A 32 -19.26 -2.48 -21.58
N SER A 33 -20.27 -2.00 -20.84
CA SER A 33 -20.10 -1.48 -19.48
C SER A 33 -19.57 -2.54 -18.52
N ALA A 34 -20.11 -3.76 -18.57
CA ALA A 34 -19.64 -4.87 -17.74
C ALA A 34 -18.15 -5.18 -17.99
N ILE A 35 -17.75 -5.26 -19.26
CA ILE A 35 -16.35 -5.49 -19.65
C ILE A 35 -15.47 -4.33 -19.19
N ALA A 36 -15.91 -3.08 -19.35
CA ALA A 36 -15.17 -1.90 -18.93
C ALA A 36 -14.92 -1.89 -17.41
N VAL A 37 -15.92 -2.27 -16.61
CA VAL A 37 -15.77 -2.38 -15.15
C VAL A 37 -14.74 -3.45 -14.78
N ILE A 38 -14.79 -4.63 -15.41
CA ILE A 38 -13.81 -5.71 -15.18
C ILE A 38 -12.39 -5.23 -15.53
N TYR A 39 -12.24 -4.58 -16.68
CA TYR A 39 -10.96 -4.04 -17.12
C TYR A 39 -10.42 -2.99 -16.14
N SER A 40 -11.28 -2.05 -15.70
CA SER A 40 -10.92 -1.05 -14.69
C SER A 40 -10.47 -1.69 -13.38
N ALA A 41 -11.17 -2.72 -12.90
CA ALA A 41 -10.78 -3.45 -11.69
C ALA A 41 -9.43 -4.17 -11.85
N HIS A 42 -9.14 -4.72 -13.04
CA HIS A 42 -7.86 -5.35 -13.32
C HIS A 42 -6.72 -4.32 -13.34
N GLN A 43 -6.91 -3.20 -14.04
CA GLN A 43 -5.93 -2.10 -14.06
C GLN A 43 -5.70 -1.51 -12.67
N ASN A 44 -6.77 -1.39 -11.86
CA ASN A 44 -6.66 -0.92 -10.48
C ASN A 44 -5.78 -1.85 -9.63
N ARG A 45 -5.90 -3.18 -9.79
CA ARG A 45 -5.02 -4.14 -9.08
C ARG A 45 -3.55 -3.98 -9.47
N LEU A 46 -3.26 -3.74 -10.75
CA LEU A 46 -1.90 -3.53 -11.23
C LEU A 46 -1.30 -2.23 -10.70
N LEU A 47 -2.06 -1.13 -10.72
CA LEU A 47 -1.62 0.15 -10.17
C LEU A 47 -1.36 0.07 -8.67
N ILE A 48 -2.29 -0.55 -7.91
CA ILE A 48 -2.17 -0.66 -6.45
C ILE A 48 -0.88 -1.38 -6.05
N GLY A 49 -0.46 -2.43 -6.76
CA GLY A 49 0.79 -3.13 -6.45
C GLY A 49 2.02 -2.23 -6.47
N HIS A 50 2.15 -1.36 -7.49
CA HIS A 50 3.29 -0.44 -7.58
C HIS A 50 3.22 0.68 -6.52
N TRP A 51 2.02 1.13 -6.17
CA TRP A 51 1.81 2.08 -5.07
C TRP A 51 2.13 1.47 -3.70
N GLU A 52 1.86 0.18 -3.50
CA GLU A 52 2.15 -0.56 -2.28
C GLU A 52 3.66 -0.73 -2.06
N GLU A 53 4.41 -1.06 -3.10
CA GLU A 53 5.88 -1.23 -3.01
C GLU A 53 6.60 0.06 -2.60
N LEU A 54 6.30 1.17 -3.28
CA LEU A 54 6.87 2.48 -2.94
C LEU A 54 6.49 2.94 -1.52
N ARG A 55 5.29 2.54 -1.08
CA ARG A 55 4.80 2.84 0.27
C ARG A 55 5.52 2.02 1.32
N GLU A 56 5.83 0.77 1.03
CA GLU A 56 6.58 -0.10 1.93
C GLU A 56 7.99 0.43 2.17
N GLU A 57 8.70 0.85 1.11
CA GLU A 57 10.03 1.48 1.25
C GLU A 57 9.98 2.75 2.10
N ARG A 58 8.99 3.61 1.84
CA ARG A 58 8.75 4.83 2.62
C ARG A 58 8.52 4.54 4.10
N ASP A 59 7.78 3.48 4.42
CA ASP A 59 7.49 3.12 5.80
C ASP A 59 8.68 2.47 6.49
N LYS A 60 9.54 1.72 5.77
CA LYS A 60 10.85 1.25 6.27
C LYS A 60 11.75 2.41 6.69
N LEU A 61 11.93 3.40 5.81
CA LEU A 61 12.74 4.59 6.12
C LEU A 61 12.20 5.38 7.32
N LYS A 62 10.88 5.49 7.46
CA LYS A 62 10.27 6.13 8.65
C LYS A 62 10.56 5.36 9.93
N LEU A 63 10.58 4.04 9.88
CA LEU A 63 10.91 3.21 11.05
C LEU A 63 12.37 3.44 11.45
N GLU A 64 13.29 3.44 10.49
CA GLU A 64 14.72 3.72 10.75
C GLU A 64 14.92 5.12 11.36
N ALA A 65 14.29 6.16 10.79
CA ALA A 65 14.38 7.51 11.32
C ALA A 65 13.85 7.63 12.75
N ARG A 66 12.76 6.91 13.08
CA ARG A 66 12.24 6.85 14.45
C ARG A 66 13.23 6.16 15.39
N HIS A 67 13.87 5.08 14.93
CA HIS A 67 14.88 4.36 15.69
C HIS A 67 16.08 5.27 16.01
N LEU A 68 16.61 5.96 15.00
CA LEU A 68 17.73 6.90 15.16
C LEU A 68 17.39 8.04 16.13
N LEU A 69 16.19 8.61 16.04
CA LEU A 69 15.74 9.64 16.98
C LEU A 69 15.68 9.13 18.42
N LEU A 70 15.23 7.90 18.64
CA LEU A 70 15.23 7.29 19.97
C LEU A 70 16.66 7.09 20.49
N GLU A 71 17.59 6.72 19.61
CA GLU A 71 19.01 6.57 19.93
C GLU A 71 19.64 7.92 20.34
N GLU A 72 19.39 8.99 19.57
CA GLU A 72 19.86 10.33 19.90
C GLU A 72 19.26 10.84 21.21
N MET A 73 17.97 10.63 21.45
CA MET A 73 17.34 11.04 22.71
C MET A 73 17.92 10.28 23.91
N ALA A 74 18.20 8.98 23.77
CA ALA A 74 18.85 8.20 24.82
C ALA A 74 20.28 8.69 25.10
N LEU A 75 21.06 9.01 24.05
CA LEU A 75 22.39 9.59 24.17
C LEU A 75 22.36 11.00 24.80
N ALA A 76 21.39 11.82 24.42
CA ALA A 76 21.18 13.15 24.98
C ALA A 76 20.76 13.08 26.45
N GLU A 77 19.91 12.13 26.83
CA GLU A 77 19.54 11.89 28.22
C GLU A 77 20.75 11.46 29.06
N HIS A 78 21.59 10.56 28.54
CA HIS A 78 22.83 10.16 29.20
C HIS A 78 23.83 11.33 29.33
N SER A 79 24.03 12.09 28.24
CA SER A 79 24.91 13.27 28.22
C SER A 79 24.42 14.35 29.19
N ARG A 80 23.11 14.57 29.23
CA ARG A 80 22.47 15.51 30.15
C ARG A 80 22.63 15.07 31.60
N ILE A 81 22.56 13.77 31.90
CA ILE A 81 22.81 13.24 33.25
C ILE A 81 24.29 13.43 33.65
N GLU A 82 25.23 13.15 32.76
CA GLU A 82 26.67 13.32 33.02
C GLU A 82 27.03 14.80 33.25
N GLU A 83 26.46 15.71 32.45
CA GLU A 83 26.62 17.16 32.63
C GLU A 83 26.00 17.64 33.94
N LEU A 84 24.78 17.18 34.28
CA LEU A 84 24.14 17.53 35.55
C LEU A 84 24.95 17.01 36.75
N ALA A 85 25.49 15.79 36.68
CA ALA A 85 26.31 15.21 37.73
C ALA A 85 27.65 15.95 37.88
N THR A 86 28.25 16.36 36.78
CA THR A 86 29.53 17.09 36.80
C THR A 86 29.36 18.52 37.31
N GLN A 87 28.37 19.26 36.80
CA GLN A 87 28.17 20.68 37.16
C GLN A 87 27.42 20.88 38.47
N LYS A 88 26.32 20.14 38.73
CA LYS A 88 25.52 20.35 39.95
C LYS A 88 26.01 19.56 41.15
N LEU A 89 26.57 18.35 40.93
CA LEU A 89 27.07 17.50 42.02
C LEU A 89 28.60 17.57 42.16
N GLY A 90 29.30 18.33 41.30
CA GLY A 90 30.75 18.54 41.39
C GLY A 90 31.57 17.27 41.16
N MET A 91 30.99 16.24 40.54
CA MET A 91 31.68 14.97 40.31
C MET A 91 32.78 15.16 39.26
N LYS A 92 34.04 14.98 39.67
CA LYS A 92 35.20 14.87 38.77
C LYS A 92 35.47 13.41 38.48
N ARG A 93 35.65 13.07 37.21
CA ARG A 93 36.08 11.74 36.75
C ARG A 93 37.42 11.41 37.45
N PRO A 94 37.48 10.36 38.30
CA PRO A 94 38.67 10.07 39.08
C PRO A 94 39.83 9.70 38.15
N ALA A 95 41.01 10.28 38.39
CA ALA A 95 42.23 9.88 37.70
C ALA A 95 42.63 8.46 38.12
N THR A 96 43.26 7.72 37.20
CA THR A 96 43.62 6.29 37.28
C THR A 96 44.38 5.89 38.56
N GLU A 97 44.96 6.84 39.31
CA GLU A 97 45.62 6.59 40.59
C GLU A 97 44.68 6.45 41.80
N LYS A 98 43.37 6.63 41.65
CA LYS A 98 42.37 6.51 42.75
C LYS A 98 41.19 5.58 42.45
N GLU A 99 41.40 4.57 41.61
CA GLU A 99 40.47 3.43 41.54
C GLU A 99 40.75 2.45 42.68
N ILE A 100 39.88 2.42 43.68
CA ILE A 100 39.79 1.29 44.61
C ILE A 100 38.69 0.34 44.09
N ALA A 101 39.11 -0.74 43.43
CA ALA A 101 38.24 -1.84 43.08
C ALA A 101 37.75 -2.53 44.35
N VAL A 102 36.53 -2.23 44.79
CA VAL A 102 35.90 -2.98 45.87
C VAL A 102 35.40 -4.30 45.28
N SER A 103 36.19 -5.34 45.46
CA SER A 103 35.75 -6.73 45.28
C SER A 103 34.77 -7.06 46.40
N SER A 104 33.48 -7.10 46.08
CA SER A 104 32.48 -7.67 46.96
C SER A 104 32.66 -9.19 46.97
N LYS A 105 32.94 -9.71 48.15
CA LYS A 105 32.89 -11.13 48.46
C LYS A 105 31.45 -11.64 48.47
#